data_AF-A0A0F9FV48-F1
#
_entry.id   AF-A0A0F9FV48-F1
#
_cell.length_a   1.000
_cell.length_b   1.000
_cell.length_c   1.000
_cell.angle_alpha   90.00
_cell.angle_beta   90.00
_cell.angle_gamma   90.00
#
_symmetry.space_group_name_H-M   'P 1'
#
loop_
_entity.id
_entity.type
_entity.pdbx_description
1 polymer ?
#
loop_
_entity_poly.entity_id
_entity_poly.type
_entity_poly.pdbx_seq_one_letter_code
_entity_poly.pdbx_strand_id
1 'polypeptide(L)'
;MHIVAATVHSDEPCWGLWEGPKQGRWIQRVFVIRDDAVAKYEVDLGPLEFWPDATEIIYPSFGENSVGQLQEMAERDRHSDWGAKHRQRVAAESTLIPDILRDEEIKLDVIANRSNFGPGASVQRNDFPREAANNKLKEKRNAARKSRTG
;
A
#
# COMPACT_ATOMS: atom_id res chain seq x y z
N MET A 1 4.38 -32.14 1.22
CA MET A 1 4.35 -32.80 -0.10
C MET A 1 2.90 -32.87 -0.52
N HIS A 2 2.54 -32.26 -1.65
CA HIS A 2 1.16 -32.30 -2.16
C HIS A 2 1.08 -33.28 -3.32
N ILE A 3 0.03 -34.08 -3.33
CA ILE A 3 -0.28 -34.97 -4.46
C ILE A 3 -0.91 -34.09 -5.56
N VAL A 4 -0.52 -34.26 -6.81
CA VAL A 4 -1.15 -33.52 -7.91
C VAL A 4 -2.44 -34.26 -8.30
N ALA A 5 -3.57 -33.55 -8.23
CA ALA A 5 -4.84 -34.05 -8.71
C ALA A 5 -5.01 -33.70 -10.20
N ALA A 6 -5.52 -34.64 -11.00
CA ALA A 6 -5.82 -34.41 -12.41
C ALA A 6 -7.18 -33.71 -12.62
N THR A 7 -8.13 -33.93 -11.72
CA THR A 7 -9.49 -33.36 -11.73
C THR A 7 -9.95 -33.10 -10.31
N VAL A 8 -10.91 -32.20 -10.15
CA VAL A 8 -11.64 -31.93 -8.90
C VAL A 8 -13.14 -31.83 -9.20
N HIS A 9 -13.98 -32.28 -8.28
CA HIS A 9 -15.42 -32.12 -8.32
C HIS A 9 -15.85 -30.93 -7.46
N SER A 10 -16.94 -30.26 -7.86
CA SER A 10 -17.51 -29.11 -7.14
C SER A 10 -17.88 -29.41 -5.70
N ASP A 11 -18.19 -30.68 -5.42
CA ASP A 11 -18.77 -31.14 -4.16
C ASP A 11 -17.68 -31.65 -3.20
N GLU A 12 -16.43 -31.74 -3.68
CA GLU A 12 -15.31 -32.21 -2.87
C GLU A 12 -15.01 -31.23 -1.72
N PRO A 13 -14.67 -31.74 -0.52
CA PRO A 13 -14.22 -30.90 0.58
C PRO A 13 -12.90 -30.23 0.21
N CYS A 14 -12.87 -28.91 0.33
CA CYS A 14 -11.74 -28.10 -0.05
C CYS A 14 -10.93 -27.71 1.19
N TRP A 15 -9.63 -27.98 1.18
CA TRP A 15 -8.70 -27.47 2.18
C TRP A 15 -8.49 -25.96 2.01
N GLY A 16 -8.50 -25.48 0.77
CA GLY A 16 -8.43 -24.05 0.48
C GLY A 16 -8.21 -23.77 -1.00
N LEU A 17 -8.25 -22.48 -1.33
CA LEU A 17 -8.06 -21.97 -2.68
C LEU A 17 -7.07 -20.81 -2.65
N TRP A 18 -6.16 -20.81 -3.62
CA TRP A 18 -5.25 -19.70 -3.90
C TRP A 18 -5.43 -19.27 -5.35
N GLU A 19 -5.51 -17.97 -5.60
CA GLU A 19 -5.61 -17.45 -6.96
C GLU A 19 -4.73 -16.22 -7.10
N GLY A 20 -3.89 -16.19 -8.14
CA GLY A 20 -3.01 -15.06 -8.33
C GLY A 20 -2.07 -15.17 -9.52
N PRO A 21 -1.21 -14.14 -9.71
CA PRO A 21 -0.30 -14.07 -10.82
C PRO A 21 0.87 -15.04 -10.64
N LYS A 22 1.19 -15.81 -11.69
CA LYS A 22 2.38 -16.65 -11.76
C LYS A 22 2.90 -16.66 -13.20
N GLN A 23 4.15 -16.27 -13.40
CA GLN A 23 4.82 -16.29 -14.72
C GLN A 23 4.00 -15.61 -15.83
N GLY A 24 3.37 -14.46 -15.52
CA GLY A 24 2.57 -13.69 -16.49
C GLY A 24 1.18 -14.25 -16.77
N ARG A 25 0.75 -15.28 -16.03
CA ARG A 25 -0.58 -15.89 -16.14
C ARG A 25 -1.33 -15.81 -14.83
N TRP A 26 -2.65 -15.74 -14.90
CA TRP A 26 -3.51 -15.81 -13.74
C TRP A 26 -3.87 -17.26 -13.47
N ILE A 27 -3.49 -17.77 -12.29
CA ILE A 27 -3.61 -19.19 -11.97
C ILE A 27 -4.45 -19.37 -10.72
N GLN A 28 -5.41 -20.29 -10.80
CA GLN A 28 -6.16 -20.78 -9.66
C GLN A 28 -5.60 -22.12 -9.21
N ARG A 29 -5.33 -22.26 -7.92
CA ARG A 29 -4.93 -23.50 -7.26
C ARG A 29 -5.98 -23.88 -6.24
N VAL A 30 -6.54 -25.06 -6.41
CA VAL A 30 -7.50 -25.65 -5.49
C VAL A 30 -6.80 -26.77 -4.73
N PHE A 31 -6.94 -26.77 -3.41
CA PHE A 31 -6.40 -27.79 -2.53
C PHE A 31 -7.56 -28.61 -1.97
N VAL A 32 -7.66 -29.88 -2.35
CA VAL A 32 -8.73 -30.79 -1.91
C VAL A 32 -8.20 -31.81 -0.92
N ILE A 33 -9.08 -32.32 -0.04
CA ILE A 33 -8.74 -33.35 0.93
C ILE A 33 -9.18 -34.71 0.38
N ARG A 34 -8.23 -35.65 0.18
CA ARG A 34 -8.50 -37.03 -0.26
C ARG A 34 -7.68 -37.99 0.58
N ASP A 35 -8.35 -38.94 1.23
CA ASP A 35 -7.72 -40.01 2.04
C ASP A 35 -6.60 -39.49 2.95
N ASP A 36 -6.91 -38.45 3.75
CA ASP A 36 -6.00 -37.74 4.68
C ASP A 36 -4.81 -36.98 4.05
N ALA A 37 -4.77 -36.86 2.72
CA ALA A 37 -3.77 -36.06 2.01
C ALA A 37 -4.39 -34.83 1.36
N VAL A 38 -3.62 -33.74 1.32
CA VAL A 38 -3.99 -32.54 0.55
C VAL A 38 -3.47 -32.68 -0.88
N ALA A 39 -4.39 -32.83 -1.82
CA ALA A 39 -4.11 -32.85 -3.25
C ALA A 39 -4.30 -31.46 -3.86
N LYS A 40 -3.43 -31.09 -4.81
CA LYS A 40 -3.44 -29.80 -5.50
C LYS A 40 -3.92 -29.97 -6.94
N TYR A 41 -4.88 -29.17 -7.34
CA TYR A 41 -5.32 -28.97 -8.71
C TYR A 41 -5.01 -27.54 -9.15
N GLU A 42 -4.48 -27.35 -10.36
CA GLU A 42 -4.05 -26.05 -10.88
C GLU A 42 -4.75 -25.79 -12.22
N VAL A 43 -5.39 -24.63 -12.33
CA VAL A 43 -6.10 -24.16 -13.51
C VAL A 43 -5.50 -22.83 -13.95
N ASP A 44 -5.22 -22.75 -15.23
CA ASP A 44 -4.77 -21.54 -15.89
C ASP A 44 -5.98 -20.76 -16.41
N LEU A 45 -6.20 -19.57 -15.85
CA LEU A 45 -7.33 -18.70 -16.20
C LEU A 45 -6.96 -17.70 -17.31
N GLY A 46 -5.75 -17.79 -17.87
CA GLY A 46 -5.30 -16.99 -19.00
C GLY A 46 -4.19 -15.99 -18.67
N PRO A 47 -3.86 -15.11 -19.62
CA PRO A 47 -2.87 -14.04 -19.43
C PRO A 47 -3.24 -13.09 -18.30
N LEU A 48 -2.23 -12.58 -17.59
CA LEU A 48 -2.41 -11.58 -16.54
C LEU A 48 -3.10 -10.30 -17.04
N GLU A 49 -2.90 -9.94 -18.31
CA GLU A 49 -3.48 -8.75 -18.94
C GLU A 49 -5.02 -8.76 -18.96
N PHE A 50 -5.66 -9.94 -18.89
CA PHE A 50 -7.12 -10.04 -18.81
C PHE A 50 -7.67 -9.68 -17.43
N TRP A 51 -6.79 -9.53 -16.43
CA TRP A 51 -7.16 -9.35 -15.03
C TRP A 51 -6.42 -8.14 -14.41
N PRO A 52 -6.57 -6.93 -14.96
CA PRO A 52 -5.78 -5.76 -14.55
C PRO A 52 -6.07 -5.28 -13.11
N ASP A 53 -7.30 -5.46 -12.64
CA ASP A 53 -7.75 -5.00 -11.32
C ASP A 53 -7.83 -6.12 -10.28
N ALA A 54 -7.67 -7.37 -10.72
CA ALA A 54 -7.76 -8.53 -9.85
C ALA A 54 -6.67 -8.51 -8.78
N THR A 55 -7.04 -8.99 -7.59
CA THR A 55 -6.13 -9.08 -6.43
C THR A 55 -5.82 -10.54 -6.19
N GLU A 56 -4.65 -10.84 -5.62
CA GLU A 56 -4.37 -12.20 -5.14
C GLU A 56 -5.41 -12.59 -4.07
N ILE A 57 -5.99 -13.78 -4.22
CA ILE A 57 -7.06 -14.30 -3.38
C ILE A 57 -6.55 -15.54 -2.65
N ILE A 58 -6.80 -15.60 -1.34
CA ILE A 58 -6.47 -16.76 -0.51
C ILE A 58 -7.69 -17.09 0.36
N TYR A 59 -8.29 -18.25 0.14
CA TYR A 59 -9.39 -18.78 0.95
C TYR A 59 -8.94 -20.03 1.70
N PRO A 60 -8.67 -19.91 3.02
CA PRO A 60 -8.55 -21.09 3.87
C PRO A 60 -9.94 -21.66 4.16
N SER A 61 -10.09 -22.99 4.13
CA SER A 61 -11.38 -23.65 4.41
C SER A 61 -11.25 -24.91 5.27
N PHE A 62 -10.12 -25.63 5.19
CA PHE A 62 -9.85 -26.80 6.01
C PHE A 62 -10.93 -27.90 5.97
N GLY A 63 -11.68 -27.99 4.86
CA GLY A 63 -12.75 -28.97 4.63
C GLY A 63 -14.15 -28.47 4.93
N GLU A 64 -14.33 -27.22 5.38
CA GLU A 64 -15.66 -26.65 5.70
C GLU A 64 -16.47 -26.30 4.44
N ASN A 65 -15.79 -25.87 3.38
CA ASN A 65 -16.40 -25.48 2.12
C ASN A 65 -16.09 -26.48 1.02
N SER A 66 -17.00 -26.59 0.07
CA SER A 66 -16.75 -27.35 -1.14
C SER A 66 -15.88 -26.57 -2.13
N VAL A 67 -15.26 -27.28 -3.07
CA VAL A 67 -14.50 -26.66 -4.17
C VAL A 67 -15.35 -25.64 -4.92
N GLY A 68 -16.60 -26.01 -5.26
CA GLY A 68 -17.51 -25.14 -6.01
C GLY A 68 -17.81 -23.84 -5.27
N GLN A 69 -18.01 -23.90 -3.95
CA GLN A 69 -18.24 -22.70 -3.12
C GLN A 69 -17.02 -21.77 -3.14
N LEU A 70 -15.81 -22.30 -2.98
CA LEU A 70 -14.61 -21.46 -3.02
C LEU A 70 -14.35 -20.90 -4.42
N GLN A 71 -14.65 -21.65 -5.48
CA GLN A 71 -14.53 -21.16 -6.85
C GLN A 71 -15.53 -20.05 -7.15
N GLU A 72 -16.78 -20.17 -6.68
CA GLU A 72 -17.79 -19.11 -6.81
C GLU A 72 -17.38 -17.84 -6.06
N MET A 73 -16.86 -17.98 -4.84
CA MET A 73 -16.31 -16.86 -4.07
C MET A 73 -15.11 -16.21 -4.77
N ALA A 74 -14.24 -17.01 -5.38
CA ALA A 74 -13.09 -16.51 -6.12
C ALA A 74 -13.51 -15.76 -7.39
N GLU A 75 -14.47 -16.30 -8.14
CA GLU A 75 -15.05 -15.65 -9.31
C GLU A 75 -15.67 -14.30 -8.94
N ARG A 76 -16.50 -14.27 -7.90
CA ARG A 76 -17.16 -13.05 -7.43
C ARG A 76 -16.13 -11.98 -7.06
N ASP A 77 -15.10 -12.34 -6.31
CA ASP A 77 -14.11 -11.39 -5.81
C ASP A 77 -13.14 -10.93 -6.91
N ARG A 78 -12.89 -11.77 -7.92
CA ARG A 78 -12.12 -11.40 -9.13
C ARG A 78 -12.81 -10.31 -9.95
N HIS A 79 -14.14 -10.35 -10.03
CA HIS A 79 -14.96 -9.33 -10.71
C HIS A 79 -15.37 -8.16 -9.79
N SER A 80 -14.86 -8.12 -8.56
CA SER A 80 -15.18 -7.06 -7.60
C SER A 80 -14.15 -5.94 -7.64
N ASP A 81 -14.63 -4.71 -7.82
CA ASP A 81 -13.80 -3.50 -7.71
C ASP A 81 -13.30 -3.23 -6.28
N TRP A 82 -13.78 -3.97 -5.27
CA TRP A 82 -13.52 -3.65 -3.88
C TRP A 82 -12.02 -3.62 -3.57
N GLY A 83 -11.26 -4.61 -4.07
CA GLY A 83 -9.81 -4.67 -3.87
C GLY A 83 -9.08 -3.48 -4.51
N ALA A 84 -9.45 -3.12 -5.75
CA ALA A 84 -8.90 -1.96 -6.44
C ALA A 84 -9.21 -0.65 -5.71
N LYS A 85 -10.45 -0.44 -5.29
CA LYS A 85 -10.89 0.73 -4.52
C LYS A 85 -10.19 0.80 -3.16
N HIS A 86 -9.99 -0.34 -2.51
CA HIS A 86 -9.26 -0.39 -1.24
C HIS A 86 -7.79 0.02 -1.41
N ARG A 87 -7.09 -0.48 -2.44
CA ARG A 87 -5.71 -0.07 -2.75
C ARG A 87 -5.61 1.42 -3.04
N GLN A 88 -6.52 1.96 -3.85
CA GLN A 88 -6.55 3.40 -4.14
C GLN A 88 -6.75 4.24 -2.88
N ARG A 89 -7.66 3.82 -1.99
CA ARG A 89 -7.88 4.49 -0.71
C ARG A 89 -6.64 4.45 0.19
N VAL A 90 -6.03 3.28 0.36
CA VAL A 90 -4.81 3.13 1.18
C VAL A 90 -3.64 3.95 0.59
N ALA A 91 -3.49 3.95 -0.73
CA ALA A 91 -2.49 4.77 -1.41
C ALA A 91 -2.73 6.27 -1.20
N ALA A 92 -4.00 6.72 -1.22
CA ALA A 92 -4.37 8.10 -0.97
C ALA A 92 -4.19 8.52 0.50
N GLU A 93 -4.37 7.58 1.45
CA GLU A 93 -4.15 7.80 2.88
C GLU A 93 -2.67 7.79 3.27
N SER A 94 -1.79 7.22 2.45
CA SER A 94 -0.34 7.19 2.68
C SER A 94 0.31 8.54 2.34
N THR A 95 0.23 9.51 3.25
CA THR A 95 0.91 10.82 3.12
C THR A 95 2.39 10.79 3.52
N LEU A 96 2.90 9.63 3.94
CA LEU A 96 4.23 9.51 4.55
C LEU A 96 5.37 9.90 3.59
N ILE A 97 5.26 9.51 2.31
CA ILE A 97 6.23 9.87 1.28
C ILE A 97 6.16 11.36 0.91
N PRO A 98 4.99 11.95 0.59
CA PRO A 98 4.93 13.39 0.29
C PRO A 98 5.32 14.27 1.49
N ASP A 99 5.06 13.84 2.73
CA ASP A 99 5.50 14.58 3.91
C ASP A 99 7.02 14.52 4.10
N ILE A 100 7.66 13.36 3.86
CA ILE A 100 9.14 13.24 3.86
C ILE A 100 9.78 14.12 2.79
N LEU A 101 9.25 14.11 1.56
CA LEU A 101 9.76 14.95 0.47
C LEU A 101 9.64 16.45 0.80
N ARG A 102 8.52 16.87 1.40
CA ARG A 102 8.32 18.25 1.84
C ARG A 102 9.34 18.64 2.93
N ASP A 103 9.59 17.76 3.89
CA ASP A 103 10.58 17.99 4.94
C ASP A 103 12.01 18.09 4.41
N GLU A 104 12.33 17.31 3.37
CA GLU A 104 13.65 17.32 2.73
C GLU A 104 13.87 18.57 1.89
N GLU A 105 12.85 19.04 1.16
CA GLU A 105 12.85 20.33 0.45
C GLU A 105 13.04 21.50 1.43
N ILE A 106 12.32 21.52 2.55
CA ILE A 106 12.50 22.52 3.61
C ILE A 106 13.93 22.50 4.17
N LYS A 107 14.51 21.31 4.40
CA LYS A 107 15.90 21.20 4.89
C LYS A 107 16.90 21.71 3.86
N LEU A 108 16.72 21.39 2.58
CA LEU A 108 17.57 21.89 1.51
C LEU A 108 17.50 23.41 1.41
N ASP A 109 16.31 24.00 1.52
CA ASP A 109 16.12 25.45 1.57
C ASP A 109 16.80 26.09 2.78
N VAL A 110 16.72 25.46 3.95
CA VAL A 110 17.39 25.94 5.18
C VAL A 110 18.92 25.84 5.07
N ILE A 111 19.43 24.75 4.48
CA ILE A 111 20.88 24.55 4.26
C ILE A 111 21.40 25.54 3.22
N ALA A 112 20.66 25.76 2.13
CA ALA A 112 20.98 26.76 1.11
C ALA A 112 21.00 28.19 1.67
N ASN A 113 20.15 28.46 2.68
CA ASN A 113 20.07 29.74 3.40
C ASN A 113 21.07 29.90 4.57
N ARG A 114 22.02 28.98 4.74
CA ARG A 114 22.96 29.02 5.87
C ARG A 114 23.91 30.22 5.74
N SER A 115 23.79 31.16 6.66
CA SER A 115 24.64 32.35 6.77
C SER A 115 25.94 32.00 7.50
N ASN A 116 27.09 32.39 6.93
CA ASN A 116 28.37 32.33 7.63
C ASN A 116 28.47 33.53 8.56
N PHE A 117 28.54 33.28 9.87
CA PHE A 117 28.84 34.27 10.88
C PHE A 117 30.24 34.02 11.44
N GLY A 118 31.15 34.95 11.19
CA GLY A 118 32.49 34.98 11.79
C GLY A 118 32.77 36.36 12.42
N PRO A 119 33.86 36.50 13.20
CA PRO A 119 34.23 37.77 13.81
C PRO A 119 34.65 38.76 12.70
N GLY A 120 33.75 39.69 12.34
CA GLY A 120 34.02 40.77 11.39
C GLY A 120 33.32 40.69 10.02
N ALA A 121 32.54 39.65 9.72
CA ALA A 121 31.73 39.61 8.49
C ALA A 121 30.47 38.75 8.65
N SER A 122 29.33 39.30 8.20
CA SER A 122 28.07 38.58 8.00
C SER A 122 27.62 38.77 6.55
N VAL A 123 27.73 37.73 5.73
CA VAL A 123 27.19 37.75 4.37
C VAL A 123 25.99 36.80 4.34
N GLN A 124 24.78 37.37 4.27
CA GLN A 124 23.58 36.63 3.91
C GLN A 124 23.50 36.53 2.40
N ARG A 125 23.44 35.31 1.86
CA ARG A 125 23.29 35.07 0.42
C ARG A 125 21.79 34.88 0.13
N ASN A 126 21.12 36.00 -0.12
CA ASN A 126 19.73 36.18 -0.59
C ASN A 126 18.56 35.75 0.32
N ASP A 127 17.57 36.65 0.34
CA ASP A 127 16.15 36.56 0.72
C ASP A 127 15.69 35.38 1.60
N PHE A 128 15.67 35.64 2.91
CA PHE A 128 14.70 35.01 3.81
C PHE A 128 13.28 35.16 3.20
N PRO A 129 12.40 34.14 3.24
CA PRO A 129 11.00 34.33 2.85
C PRO A 129 10.45 35.47 3.70
N ARG A 130 10.07 36.59 3.04
CA ARG A 130 9.60 37.81 3.72
C ARG A 130 8.53 37.50 4.76
N GLU A 131 7.70 36.49 4.51
CA GLU A 131 6.67 36.01 5.42
C GLU A 131 7.21 35.43 6.72
N ALA A 132 8.27 34.61 6.68
CA ALA A 132 8.89 34.03 7.87
C ALA A 132 9.59 35.08 8.74
N ALA A 133 10.25 36.06 8.10
CA ALA A 133 10.84 37.20 8.80
C ALA A 133 9.77 38.10 9.44
N ASN A 134 8.68 38.37 8.71
CA ASN A 134 7.55 39.15 9.20
C ASN A 134 6.81 38.46 10.35
N ASN A 135 6.67 37.13 10.32
CA ASN A 135 6.04 36.37 11.40
C ASN A 135 6.89 36.38 12.67
N LYS A 136 8.20 36.17 12.58
CA LYS A 136 9.11 36.31 13.73
C LYS A 136 9.14 37.73 14.30
N LEU A 137 9.03 38.76 13.46
CA LEU A 137 8.91 40.16 13.91
C LEU A 137 7.58 40.43 14.62
N LYS A 138 6.46 39.91 14.09
CA LYS A 138 5.14 40.01 14.74
C LYS A 138 5.11 39.30 16.09
N GLU A 139 5.68 38.11 16.19
CA GLU A 139 5.80 37.36 17.45
C GLU A 139 6.63 38.13 18.50
N LYS A 140 7.80 38.64 18.11
CA LYS A 140 8.63 39.47 19.01
C LYS A 140 7.90 40.74 19.48
N ARG A 141 7.18 41.41 18.57
CA ARG A 141 6.40 42.63 18.91
C ARG A 141 5.27 42.31 19.88
N ASN A 142 4.58 41.18 19.69
CA ASN A 142 3.49 40.74 20.56
C ASN A 142 3.99 40.29 21.93
N ALA A 143 5.13 39.59 21.98
CA ALA A 143 5.79 39.21 23.23
C ALA A 143 6.22 40.44 24.05
N ALA A 144 6.83 41.44 23.40
CA ALA A 144 7.24 42.69 24.04
C ALA A 144 6.07 43.58 24.48
N ARG A 145 4.90 43.45 23.84
CA ARG A 145 3.65 44.09 24.30
C ARG A 145 3.07 43.38 25.53
N LYS A 146 3.06 42.04 25.53
CA LYS A 146 2.60 41.24 26.68
C LYS A 146 3.45 41.49 27.93
N SER A 147 4.76 41.62 27.80
CA SER A 147 5.66 41.91 28.92
C SER A 147 5.58 43.35 29.46
N ARG A 148 4.83 44.24 28.81
CA ARG A 148 4.61 45.63 29.24
C ARG A 148 3.23 45.87 29.85
N THR A 149 2.34 44.88 29.77
CA THR A 149 0.94 44.97 30.22
C THR A 149 0.59 43.94 31.32
N GLY A 150 1.55 43.12 31.74
CA GLY A 150 1.51 42.37 33.00
C GLY A 150 2.55 42.92 33.95
#